data_AF-A0A0D2ECA0-F1
#
_entry.id   AF-A0A0D2ECA0-F1
#
_cell.length_a   1.000
_cell.length_b   1.000
_cell.length_c   1.000
_cell.angle_alpha   90.00
_cell.angle_beta   90.00
_cell.angle_gamma   90.00
#
_symmetry.space_group_name_H-M   'P 1'
#
loop_
_entity.id
_entity.type
_entity.pdbx_description
1 polymer ?
#
loop_
_entity_poly.entity_id
_entity_poly.type
_entity_poly.pdbx_seq_one_letter_code
_entity_poly.pdbx_strand_id
1 'polypeptide(L)'
;MSESHNPPLTYEPSASTHPIRSSTLPPEVSQCLKNARFLHLGTISFDPVSSQPTPHVSLMNYTFLPNYLDHGPVIIMTTSAQSIKTRNLTSNPKVSLLVHDWVSHRPPTASSVSATSDRSGSPPAAATRSSLASLLLNLNTSALSSISTTITGEARFLEQGSDEEKWCKETHLANNTFGDQAREEIGLFGAQQQSNANPDEPGSCYMGADDVRVVIVPIREGRIADWKGSVKDWVLVNEDAPSIGEDVSTRGRSNGLPLVNGIMD
;
A
#
# COMPACT_ATOMS: atom_id res chain seq x y z
N MET A 1 26.01 -12.33 33.83
CA MET A 1 26.22 -12.14 32.39
C MET A 1 25.01 -12.73 31.72
N SER A 2 24.04 -11.90 31.33
CA SER A 2 22.85 -12.34 30.61
C SER A 2 23.27 -12.64 29.18
N GLU A 3 23.34 -13.92 28.81
CA GLU A 3 23.50 -14.32 27.42
C GLU A 3 22.37 -13.68 26.62
N SER A 4 22.74 -12.77 25.73
CA SER A 4 21.87 -12.22 24.70
C SER A 4 21.50 -13.37 23.76
N HIS A 5 20.43 -14.08 24.10
CA HIS A 5 19.84 -15.12 23.26
C HIS A 5 19.23 -14.42 22.04
N ASN A 6 20.06 -14.21 21.01
CA ASN A 6 19.57 -13.75 19.73
C ASN A 6 18.44 -14.68 19.29
N PRO A 7 17.30 -14.14 18.82
CA PRO A 7 16.24 -14.99 18.31
C PRO A 7 16.82 -15.86 17.18
N PRO A 8 16.48 -17.16 17.13
CA PRO A 8 17.00 -18.04 16.08
C PRO A 8 16.58 -17.48 14.72
N LEU A 9 17.50 -17.47 13.75
CA LEU A 9 17.26 -17.06 12.37
C LEU A 9 16.44 -18.14 11.62
N THR A 10 15.37 -18.62 12.23
CA THR A 10 14.48 -19.62 11.64
C THR A 10 13.53 -18.91 10.70
N TYR A 11 13.97 -18.71 9.46
CA TYR A 11 13.10 -18.26 8.38
C TYR A 11 12.40 -19.48 7.78
N GLU A 12 11.07 -19.47 7.71
CA GLU A 12 10.38 -20.52 6.94
C GLU A 12 10.77 -20.41 5.45
N PRO A 13 10.99 -21.55 4.76
CA PRO A 13 11.32 -21.54 3.34
C PRO A 13 10.17 -20.93 2.53
N SER A 14 10.33 -19.65 2.18
CA SER A 14 9.30 -18.78 1.60
C SER A 14 8.97 -19.08 0.12
N ALA A 15 9.62 -20.10 -0.46
CA ALA A 15 9.43 -20.51 -1.85
C ALA A 15 8.19 -21.42 -2.04
N SER A 16 7.73 -22.11 -0.99
CA SER A 16 6.63 -23.08 -1.07
C SER A 16 5.70 -22.98 0.13
N THR A 17 4.83 -21.99 0.12
CA THR A 17 3.67 -21.91 1.03
C THR A 17 2.40 -22.31 0.28
N HIS A 18 1.53 -23.11 0.90
CA HIS A 18 0.19 -23.37 0.36
C HIS A 18 -0.68 -22.12 0.55
N PRO A 19 -1.09 -21.42 -0.53
CA PRO A 19 -1.82 -20.17 -0.38
C PRO A 19 -3.21 -20.43 0.19
N ILE A 20 -3.60 -19.62 1.18
CA ILE A 20 -4.97 -19.64 1.69
C ILE A 20 -5.88 -19.00 0.65
N ARG A 21 -6.81 -19.79 0.10
CA ARG A 21 -7.84 -19.32 -0.83
C ARG A 21 -9.07 -18.88 -0.05
N SER A 22 -9.55 -17.67 -0.30
CA SER A 22 -10.71 -17.07 0.37
C SER A 22 -11.46 -16.16 -0.58
N SER A 23 -12.78 -16.01 -0.43
CA SER A 23 -13.57 -15.00 -1.15
C SER A 23 -13.43 -13.59 -0.55
N THR A 24 -12.84 -13.48 0.64
CA THR A 24 -12.61 -12.21 1.33
C THR A 24 -11.16 -12.03 1.76
N LEU A 25 -10.72 -10.78 1.85
CA LEU A 25 -9.36 -10.46 2.29
C LEU A 25 -9.12 -10.93 3.72
N PRO A 26 -7.94 -11.50 4.02
CA PRO A 26 -7.56 -11.79 5.40
C PRO A 26 -7.77 -10.57 6.30
N PRO A 27 -8.37 -10.74 7.50
CA PRO A 27 -8.66 -9.62 8.39
C PRO A 27 -7.43 -8.76 8.71
N GLU A 28 -6.27 -9.39 8.84
CA GLU A 28 -5.00 -8.74 9.16
C GLU A 28 -4.54 -7.84 8.00
N VAL A 29 -4.69 -8.29 6.75
CA VAL A 29 -4.40 -7.50 5.54
C VAL A 29 -5.36 -6.32 5.44
N SER A 30 -6.66 -6.57 5.63
CA SER A 30 -7.69 -5.53 5.60
C SER A 30 -7.46 -4.46 6.68
N GLN A 31 -7.05 -4.86 7.88
CA GLN A 31 -6.74 -3.96 8.98
C GLN A 31 -5.47 -3.17 8.71
N CYS A 32 -4.41 -3.82 8.20
CA CYS A 32 -3.17 -3.17 7.80
C CYS A 32 -3.43 -2.07 6.75
N LEU A 33 -4.19 -2.40 5.70
CA LEU A 33 -4.55 -1.45 4.64
C LEU A 33 -5.43 -0.29 5.11
N LYS A 34 -6.26 -0.47 6.14
CA LYS A 34 -7.09 0.61 6.71
C LYS A 34 -6.30 1.53 7.62
N ASN A 35 -5.29 1.00 8.31
CA ASN A 35 -4.56 1.73 9.34
C ASN A 35 -3.31 2.41 8.80
N ALA A 36 -2.64 1.80 7.83
CA ALA A 36 -1.41 2.33 7.27
C ALA A 36 -1.69 3.60 6.46
N ARG A 37 -0.77 4.56 6.60
CA ARG A 37 -0.85 5.86 5.93
C ARG A 37 -0.29 5.82 4.51
N PHE A 38 0.79 5.09 4.33
CA PHE A 38 1.52 5.00 3.08
C PHE A 38 1.77 3.54 2.73
N LEU A 39 1.96 3.28 1.45
CA LEU A 39 2.50 2.02 0.98
C LEU A 39 3.74 2.27 0.13
N HIS A 40 4.56 1.25 -0.03
CA HIS A 40 5.69 1.25 -0.93
C HIS A 40 5.29 0.59 -2.25
N LEU A 41 5.41 1.33 -3.34
CA LEU A 41 5.20 0.87 -4.71
C LEU A 41 6.53 0.47 -5.33
N GLY A 42 6.70 -0.83 -5.58
CA GLY A 42 7.76 -1.41 -6.38
C GLY A 42 7.37 -1.47 -7.86
N THR A 43 8.17 -0.83 -8.71
CA THR A 43 8.06 -0.86 -10.18
C THR A 43 9.39 -1.26 -10.80
N ILE A 44 9.38 -1.61 -12.08
CA ILE A 44 10.59 -1.94 -12.82
C ILE A 44 10.75 -0.97 -13.98
N SER A 45 11.92 -0.36 -14.10
CA SER A 45 12.25 0.47 -15.25
C SER A 45 12.43 -0.38 -16.50
N PHE A 46 11.99 0.17 -17.63
CA PHE A 46 12.30 -0.35 -18.95
C PHE A 46 13.05 0.73 -19.73
N ASP A 47 14.30 0.45 -20.09
CA ASP A 47 15.09 1.30 -20.95
C ASP A 47 15.45 0.48 -22.20
N PRO A 48 15.02 0.88 -23.40
CA PRO A 48 15.40 0.17 -24.62
C PRO A 48 16.90 0.25 -24.93
N VAL A 49 17.63 1.20 -24.33
CA VAL A 49 19.08 1.38 -24.54
C VAL A 49 19.90 0.56 -23.55
N SER A 50 19.46 0.46 -22.29
CA SER A 50 20.08 -0.37 -21.27
C SER A 50 19.41 -1.74 -21.20
N SER A 51 20.15 -2.80 -21.51
CA SER A 51 19.60 -4.18 -21.48
C SER A 51 19.21 -4.69 -20.09
N GLN A 52 19.43 -3.93 -19.01
CA GLN A 52 19.16 -4.37 -17.65
C GLN A 52 18.00 -3.59 -17.00
N PRO A 53 16.90 -4.26 -16.61
CA PRO A 53 15.81 -3.62 -15.87
C PRO A 53 16.29 -3.18 -14.48
N THR A 54 15.89 -1.98 -14.05
CA THR A 54 16.25 -1.46 -12.72
C THR A 54 15.01 -1.40 -11.82
N PRO A 55 15.01 -2.02 -10.63
CA PRO A 55 13.90 -1.91 -9.69
C PRO A 55 13.83 -0.51 -9.09
N HIS A 56 12.62 0.00 -8.91
CA HIS A 56 12.37 1.32 -8.32
C HIS A 56 11.29 1.22 -7.25
N VAL A 57 11.55 1.77 -6.07
CA VAL A 57 10.60 1.81 -4.95
C VAL A 57 10.19 3.25 -4.70
N SER A 58 8.90 3.49 -4.52
CA SER A 58 8.34 4.83 -4.25
C SER A 58 7.35 4.77 -3.09
N LEU A 59 7.40 5.75 -2.19
CA LEU A 59 6.39 5.92 -1.15
C LEU A 59 5.15 6.58 -1.75
N MET A 60 3.98 5.98 -1.56
CA MET A 60 2.72 6.44 -2.15
C MET A 60 1.67 6.72 -1.08
N ASN A 61 1.00 7.86 -1.22
CA ASN A 61 -0.34 8.01 -0.66
C ASN A 61 -1.27 7.04 -1.40
N TYR A 62 -2.13 6.35 -0.65
CA TYR A 62 -3.08 5.44 -1.25
C TYR A 62 -4.45 5.56 -0.60
N THR A 63 -5.44 4.99 -1.26
CA THR A 63 -6.77 4.77 -0.71
C THR A 63 -7.14 3.34 -0.97
N PHE A 64 -7.42 2.59 0.10
CA PHE A 64 -7.95 1.24 0.01
C PHE A 64 -9.47 1.28 -0.04
N LEU A 65 -10.04 0.69 -1.08
CA LEU A 65 -11.48 0.47 -1.19
C LEU A 65 -11.76 -1.03 -1.08
N PRO A 66 -12.51 -1.49 -0.06
CA PRO A 66 -12.80 -2.91 0.12
C PRO A 66 -13.76 -3.47 -0.95
N ASN A 67 -14.61 -2.61 -1.54
CA ASN A 67 -15.44 -2.93 -2.70
C ASN A 67 -15.38 -1.76 -3.68
N TYR A 68 -15.02 -2.04 -4.93
CA TYR A 68 -14.89 -1.07 -5.99
C TYR A 68 -15.77 -1.47 -7.17
N LEU A 69 -16.87 -0.74 -7.38
CA LEU A 69 -17.83 -0.99 -8.48
C LEU A 69 -18.22 -2.48 -8.59
N ASP A 70 -18.35 -3.17 -7.45
CA ASP A 70 -18.64 -4.61 -7.35
C ASP A 70 -17.58 -5.54 -8.00
N HIS A 71 -16.37 -5.01 -8.28
CA HIS A 71 -15.22 -5.77 -8.79
C HIS A 71 -14.25 -6.25 -7.71
N GLY A 72 -14.59 -5.99 -6.43
CA GLY A 72 -13.80 -6.40 -5.26
C GLY A 72 -12.83 -5.32 -4.76
N PRO A 73 -11.85 -5.70 -3.92
CA PRO A 73 -10.97 -4.76 -3.26
C PRO A 73 -9.90 -4.16 -4.19
N VAL A 74 -9.67 -2.86 -4.10
CA VAL A 74 -8.67 -2.14 -4.91
C VAL A 74 -7.88 -1.12 -4.09
N ILE A 75 -6.71 -0.79 -4.61
CA ILE A 75 -5.86 0.32 -4.14
C ILE A 75 -5.87 1.41 -5.19
N ILE A 76 -6.22 2.63 -4.78
CA ILE A 76 -6.12 3.84 -5.60
C ILE A 76 -4.87 4.61 -5.19
N MET A 77 -4.10 5.05 -6.18
CA MET A 77 -2.96 5.95 -6.02
C MET A 77 -3.04 7.06 -7.07
N THR A 78 -2.34 8.17 -6.82
CA THR A 78 -2.19 9.27 -7.79
C THR A 78 -0.73 9.54 -8.09
N THR A 79 -0.44 9.97 -9.32
CA THR A 79 0.92 10.23 -9.77
C THR A 79 0.98 11.31 -10.86
N SER A 80 2.04 12.12 -10.88
CA SER A 80 2.36 13.01 -12.02
C SER A 80 2.54 12.20 -13.31
N ALA A 81 2.03 12.71 -14.44
CA ALA A 81 2.26 12.12 -15.75
C ALA A 81 3.76 12.03 -16.11
N GLN A 82 4.58 12.96 -15.61
CA GLN A 82 6.02 13.05 -15.94
C GLN A 82 6.95 12.26 -15.00
N SER A 83 6.40 11.55 -14.01
CA SER A 83 7.22 10.87 -13.03
C SER A 83 7.78 9.52 -13.51
N ILE A 84 8.90 9.09 -12.91
CA ILE A 84 9.52 7.78 -13.16
C ILE A 84 8.50 6.64 -12.99
N LYS A 85 7.67 6.71 -11.94
CA LYS A 85 6.61 5.73 -11.69
C LYS A 85 5.61 5.66 -12.83
N THR A 86 5.20 6.79 -13.41
CA THR A 86 4.31 6.78 -14.58
C THR A 86 4.97 6.14 -15.80
N ARG A 87 6.23 6.46 -16.07
CA ARG A 87 7.00 5.84 -17.16
C ARG A 87 7.09 4.32 -16.99
N ASN A 88 7.47 3.87 -15.80
CA ASN A 88 7.62 2.46 -15.47
C ASN A 88 6.28 1.70 -15.56
N LEU A 89 5.21 2.27 -15.01
CA LEU A 89 3.87 1.65 -15.06
C LEU A 89 3.31 1.58 -16.48
N THR A 90 3.64 2.55 -17.32
CA THR A 90 3.24 2.54 -18.74
C THR A 90 3.96 1.45 -19.52
N SER A 91 5.25 1.19 -19.24
CA SER A 91 6.00 0.13 -19.91
C SER A 91 5.77 -1.26 -19.32
N ASN A 92 5.56 -1.35 -18.01
CA ASN A 92 5.32 -2.60 -17.30
C ASN A 92 4.29 -2.38 -16.17
N PRO A 93 3.04 -2.85 -16.34
CA PRO A 93 2.00 -2.66 -15.34
C PRO A 93 2.20 -3.53 -14.09
N LYS A 94 3.13 -4.49 -14.08
CA LYS A 94 3.34 -5.38 -12.93
C LYS A 94 3.99 -4.63 -11.77
N VAL A 95 3.35 -4.69 -10.62
CA VAL A 95 3.75 -3.97 -9.41
C VAL A 95 3.81 -4.87 -8.18
N SER A 96 4.63 -4.46 -7.22
CA SER A 96 4.65 -5.01 -5.87
C SER A 96 4.33 -3.91 -4.89
N LEU A 97 3.25 -4.05 -4.12
CA LEU A 97 2.86 -3.08 -3.09
C LEU A 97 3.19 -3.66 -1.72
N LEU A 98 3.99 -2.95 -0.93
CA LEU A 98 4.31 -3.33 0.45
C LEU A 98 3.67 -2.33 1.40
N VAL A 99 2.84 -2.82 2.31
CA VAL A 99 2.24 -2.05 3.39
C VAL A 99 2.48 -2.76 4.72
N HIS A 100 2.61 -1.98 5.78
CA HIS A 100 3.03 -2.48 7.08
C HIS A 100 2.45 -1.61 8.20
N ASP A 101 2.32 -2.16 9.41
CA ASP A 101 1.64 -1.49 10.53
C ASP A 101 2.59 -0.80 11.56
N TRP A 102 3.91 -0.92 11.41
CA TRP A 102 4.93 -0.40 12.35
C TRP A 102 5.19 1.10 12.20
N VAL A 103 4.48 1.94 12.98
CA VAL A 103 4.74 3.40 13.10
C VAL A 103 4.22 4.24 11.91
N SER A 104 3.06 3.91 11.37
CA SER A 104 2.30 4.85 10.51
C SER A 104 0.82 4.74 10.79
N HIS A 105 0.40 5.21 11.97
CA HIS A 105 -1.03 5.35 12.27
C HIS A 105 -1.53 6.68 11.69
N ARG A 106 -2.65 6.63 10.98
CA ARG A 106 -3.47 7.83 10.75
C ARG A 106 -3.81 8.42 12.13
N PRO A 107 -3.57 9.73 12.38
CA PRO A 107 -4.16 10.37 13.56
C PRO A 107 -5.67 10.09 13.54
N PRO A 108 -6.31 9.82 14.70
CA PRO A 108 -7.74 9.60 14.76
C PRO A 108 -8.49 10.91 14.41
N THR A 109 -8.57 11.26 13.13
CA THR A 109 -9.40 12.36 12.64
C THR A 109 -10.80 11.80 12.40
N ALA A 110 -11.69 12.10 13.34
CA ALA A 110 -13.14 12.19 13.20
C ALA A 110 -13.76 11.42 12.01
N SER A 111 -13.91 10.10 12.13
CA SER A 111 -14.92 9.38 11.36
C SER A 111 -16.30 9.62 11.99
N SER A 112 -16.84 10.82 11.76
CA SER A 112 -18.30 11.02 11.74
C SER A 112 -18.76 10.71 10.32
N VAL A 113 -19.31 9.50 10.11
CA VAL A 113 -20.47 9.15 9.27
C VAL A 113 -20.50 7.63 9.19
N SER A 114 -21.17 7.01 10.17
CA SER A 114 -21.95 5.77 10.05
C SER A 114 -22.39 5.35 11.46
N ALA A 115 -23.26 6.17 12.06
CA ALA A 115 -24.03 5.76 13.22
C ALA A 115 -25.15 4.84 12.71
N THR A 116 -24.96 3.53 12.81
CA THR A 116 -25.99 2.48 12.97
C THR A 116 -25.32 1.11 12.81
N SER A 117 -24.83 0.54 13.91
CA SER A 117 -24.91 -0.88 14.25
C SER A 117 -23.92 -1.21 15.38
N ASP A 118 -24.48 -1.42 16.57
CA ASP A 118 -24.03 -2.29 17.65
C ASP A 118 -22.56 -2.76 17.63
N ARG A 119 -21.71 -2.07 18.41
CA ARG A 119 -20.52 -2.69 19.00
C ARG A 119 -20.47 -2.36 20.50
N SER A 120 -20.96 -3.31 21.29
CA SER A 120 -20.63 -3.44 22.71
C SER A 120 -19.13 -3.67 22.84
N GLY A 121 -18.42 -2.75 23.50
CA GLY A 121 -16.97 -2.87 23.73
C GLY A 121 -16.12 -1.59 23.65
N SER A 122 -16.70 -0.40 23.71
CA SER A 122 -15.92 0.85 23.72
C SER A 122 -15.38 1.20 25.12
N PRO A 123 -14.11 1.61 25.28
CA PRO A 123 -13.65 2.31 26.49
C PRO A 123 -14.37 3.66 26.63
N PRO A 124 -14.51 4.19 27.86
CA PRO A 124 -15.24 5.44 28.09
C PRO A 124 -14.56 6.63 27.41
N ALA A 125 -15.37 7.59 26.93
CA ALA A 125 -14.97 8.82 26.24
C ALA A 125 -13.97 9.73 27.00
N ALA A 126 -13.67 9.41 28.26
CA ALA A 126 -12.68 10.09 29.09
C ALA A 126 -11.22 9.73 28.74
N ALA A 127 -10.96 8.57 28.13
CA ALA A 127 -9.61 8.12 27.78
C ALA A 127 -8.97 8.92 26.62
N THR A 128 -9.79 9.68 25.89
CA THR A 128 -9.39 10.52 24.74
C THR A 128 -8.89 11.92 25.13
N ARG A 129 -8.70 12.23 26.42
CA ARG A 129 -8.33 13.59 26.90
C ARG A 129 -6.97 13.72 27.61
N SER A 130 -6.20 12.64 27.85
CA SER A 130 -4.88 12.77 28.48
C SER A 130 -3.76 12.38 27.53
N SER A 131 -2.74 13.24 27.43
CA SER A 131 -1.53 13.00 26.63
C SER A 131 -0.81 11.72 27.03
N LEU A 132 -0.91 11.32 28.30
CA LEU A 132 -0.40 10.06 28.82
C LEU A 132 -1.22 8.84 28.40
N ALA A 133 -2.56 8.91 28.34
CA ALA A 133 -3.37 7.83 27.80
C ALA A 133 -3.13 7.65 26.30
N SER A 134 -2.99 8.75 25.55
CA SER A 134 -2.60 8.72 24.14
C SER A 134 -1.17 8.15 23.97
N LEU A 135 -0.23 8.51 24.84
CA LEU A 135 1.13 7.98 24.81
C LEU A 135 1.16 6.48 25.15
N LEU A 136 0.44 6.04 26.19
CA LEU A 136 0.36 4.62 26.55
C LEU A 136 -0.37 3.80 25.48
N LEU A 137 -1.40 4.36 24.85
CA LEU A 137 -2.04 3.75 23.69
C LEU A 137 -1.02 3.61 22.56
N ASN A 138 -0.35 4.70 22.17
CA ASN A 138 0.67 4.71 21.12
C ASN A 138 1.85 3.76 21.39
N LEU A 139 2.31 3.65 22.65
CA LEU A 139 3.36 2.71 23.04
C LEU A 139 2.88 1.25 22.92
N ASN A 140 1.66 0.95 23.35
CA ASN A 140 1.08 -0.38 23.16
C ASN A 140 0.88 -0.72 21.68
N THR A 141 0.46 0.23 20.82
CA THR A 141 0.34 -0.02 19.37
C THR A 141 1.69 -0.22 18.69
N SER A 142 2.74 0.46 19.16
CA SER A 142 4.11 0.30 18.64
C SER A 142 4.68 -1.10 18.91
N ALA A 143 4.27 -1.71 20.02
CA ALA A 143 4.66 -3.07 20.41
C ALA A 143 3.74 -4.18 19.81
N LEU A 144 2.54 -3.82 19.34
CA LEU A 144 1.57 -4.75 18.75
C LEU A 144 1.63 -4.82 17.23
N SER A 145 2.23 -3.82 16.57
CA SER A 145 2.47 -3.87 15.13
C SER A 145 3.36 -5.08 14.81
N SER A 146 2.81 -6.02 14.04
CA SER A 146 3.39 -7.35 13.93
C SER A 146 3.46 -7.88 12.51
N ILE A 147 2.92 -7.16 11.51
CA ILE A 147 2.82 -7.69 10.16
C ILE A 147 3.16 -6.69 9.06
N SER A 148 3.67 -7.23 7.96
CA SER A 148 3.71 -6.58 6.66
C SER A 148 2.93 -7.43 5.67
N THR A 149 2.31 -6.79 4.68
CA THR A 149 1.68 -7.49 3.57
C THR A 149 2.24 -6.96 2.25
N THR A 150 2.72 -7.89 1.44
CA THR A 150 3.15 -7.65 0.06
C THR A 150 2.06 -8.11 -0.87
N ILE A 151 1.53 -7.21 -1.69
CA ILE A 151 0.49 -7.47 -2.68
C ILE A 151 1.15 -7.40 -4.05
N THR A 152 1.03 -8.48 -4.82
CA THR A 152 1.48 -8.49 -6.22
C THR A 152 0.27 -8.27 -7.11
N GLY A 153 0.40 -7.40 -8.11
CA GLY A 153 -0.73 -7.10 -8.98
C GLY A 153 -0.32 -6.37 -10.26
N GLU A 154 -1.33 -6.04 -11.05
CA GLU A 154 -1.18 -5.25 -12.25
C GLU A 154 -1.89 -3.90 -12.05
N ALA A 155 -1.15 -2.83 -12.28
CA ALA A 155 -1.64 -1.47 -12.21
C ALA A 155 -2.26 -1.06 -13.54
N ARG A 156 -3.38 -0.34 -13.48
CA ARG A 156 -4.00 0.31 -14.64
C ARG A 156 -4.16 1.80 -14.39
N PHE A 157 -3.93 2.60 -15.43
CA PHE A 157 -4.34 4.00 -15.42
C PHE A 157 -5.82 4.11 -15.78
N LEU A 158 -6.52 5.02 -15.12
CA LEU A 158 -7.85 5.41 -15.56
C LEU A 158 -7.76 6.29 -16.80
N GLU A 159 -8.80 6.24 -17.61
CA GLU A 159 -8.93 7.11 -18.79
C GLU A 159 -9.14 8.55 -18.34
N GLN A 160 -8.35 9.46 -18.91
CA GLN A 160 -8.36 10.86 -18.53
C GLN A 160 -9.71 11.51 -18.88
N GLY A 161 -10.34 12.15 -17.91
CA GLY A 161 -11.64 12.81 -18.07
C GLY A 161 -12.86 11.89 -17.89
N SER A 162 -12.64 10.59 -17.69
CA SER A 162 -13.71 9.64 -17.37
C SER A 162 -14.35 9.95 -16.01
N ASP A 163 -15.61 9.54 -15.84
CA ASP A 163 -16.29 9.73 -14.56
C ASP A 163 -15.73 8.81 -13.46
N GLU A 164 -15.22 7.64 -13.86
CA GLU A 164 -14.44 6.73 -12.99
C GLU A 164 -13.20 7.44 -12.44
N GLU A 165 -12.45 8.15 -13.30
CA GLU A 165 -11.27 8.91 -12.88
C GLU A 165 -11.63 10.01 -11.89
N LYS A 166 -12.64 10.82 -12.19
CA LYS A 166 -13.09 11.91 -11.32
C LYS A 166 -13.50 11.39 -9.95
N TRP A 167 -14.32 10.34 -9.91
CA TRP A 167 -14.80 9.73 -8.67
C TRP A 167 -13.65 9.15 -7.85
N CYS A 168 -12.72 8.43 -8.49
CA CYS A 168 -11.55 7.87 -7.81
C CYS A 168 -10.63 8.97 -7.28
N LYS A 169 -10.43 10.05 -8.03
CA LYS A 169 -9.61 11.20 -7.63
C LYS A 169 -10.22 11.93 -6.44
N GLU A 170 -11.52 12.19 -6.47
CA GLU A 170 -12.25 12.82 -5.35
C GLU A 170 -12.22 11.93 -4.11
N THR A 171 -12.51 10.64 -4.26
CA THR A 171 -12.44 9.65 -3.18
C THR A 171 -11.03 9.57 -2.58
N HIS A 172 -10.01 9.60 -3.41
CA HIS A 172 -8.62 9.57 -2.97
C HIS A 172 -8.24 10.84 -2.21
N LEU A 173 -8.65 12.01 -2.70
CA LEU A 173 -8.42 13.31 -2.07
C LEU A 173 -9.14 13.43 -0.71
N ALA A 174 -10.41 13.02 -0.64
CA ALA A 174 -11.20 13.04 0.58
C ALA A 174 -10.59 12.15 1.68
N ASN A 175 -9.95 11.04 1.30
CA ASN A 175 -9.25 10.16 2.24
C ASN A 175 -7.85 10.67 2.62
N ASN A 176 -7.22 11.50 1.78
CA ASN A 176 -5.84 11.98 1.91
C ASN A 176 -5.76 13.52 2.09
N THR A 177 -6.57 14.10 2.99
CA THR A 177 -6.63 15.55 3.27
C THR A 177 -5.45 16.11 4.09
N PHE A 178 -4.44 15.30 4.41
CA PHE A 178 -3.34 15.68 5.31
C PHE A 178 -2.31 16.66 4.74
N GLY A 179 -2.35 16.95 3.43
CA GLY A 179 -1.52 18.01 2.85
C GLY A 179 -1.75 19.38 3.49
N ASP A 180 -2.99 19.66 3.91
CA ASP A 180 -3.31 20.89 4.65
C ASP A 180 -2.93 20.82 6.13
N GLN A 181 -2.99 19.65 6.76
CA GLN A 181 -2.55 19.48 8.16
C GLN A 181 -1.03 19.62 8.33
N ALA A 182 -0.24 19.22 7.33
CA ALA A 182 1.20 19.48 7.33
C ALA A 182 1.52 20.99 7.26
N ARG A 183 0.68 21.80 6.59
CA ARG A 183 0.79 23.27 6.58
C ARG A 183 0.44 23.85 7.95
N GLU A 184 -0.56 23.31 8.64
CA GLU A 184 -0.92 23.71 10.01
C GLU A 184 0.18 23.34 11.02
N GLU A 185 0.82 22.18 10.87
CA GLU A 185 1.89 21.73 11.78
C GLU A 185 3.20 22.51 11.56
N ILE A 186 3.55 22.83 10.31
CA ILE A 186 4.68 23.73 9.98
C ILE A 186 4.41 25.16 10.49
N GLY A 187 3.16 25.61 10.48
CA GLY A 187 2.75 26.90 11.06
C GLY A 187 2.90 26.99 12.58
N LEU A 188 2.94 25.86 13.29
CA LEU A 188 3.01 25.81 14.76
C LEU A 188 4.45 25.79 15.31
N PHE A 189 5.43 25.36 14.50
CA PHE A 189 6.84 25.19 14.92
C PHE A 189 7.84 26.14 14.22
N GLY A 190 7.37 27.06 13.36
CA GLY A 190 8.23 27.87 12.48
C GLY A 190 8.15 29.38 12.66
N ALA A 191 8.06 29.90 13.89
CA ALA A 191 8.17 31.35 14.14
C ALA A 191 9.63 31.74 14.48
N GLN A 192 10.51 31.83 13.47
CA GLN A 192 11.62 32.78 13.37
C GLN A 192 12.58 32.44 12.22
N GLN A 193 12.32 32.97 11.03
CA GLN A 193 13.33 33.68 10.23
C GLN A 193 12.66 34.43 9.06
N GLN A 194 12.69 35.75 9.16
CA GLN A 194 12.37 36.67 8.06
C GLN A 194 13.41 36.55 6.95
N SER A 195 12.99 36.47 5.69
CA SER A 195 13.13 37.59 4.73
C SER A 195 12.80 37.17 3.29
N ASN A 196 11.91 37.94 2.66
CA ASN A 196 11.68 38.06 1.21
C ASN A 196 11.33 36.79 0.40
N ALA A 197 10.10 36.31 0.53
CA ALA A 197 9.41 35.62 -0.57
C ALA A 197 8.06 36.31 -0.82
N ASN A 198 7.78 36.63 -2.09
CA ASN A 198 6.51 37.23 -2.52
C ASN A 198 5.32 36.36 -2.09
N PRO A 199 4.18 36.95 -1.69
CA PRO A 199 2.99 36.20 -1.28
C PRO A 199 2.28 35.44 -2.42
N ASP A 200 2.76 35.55 -3.67
CA ASP A 200 2.16 34.93 -4.87
C ASP A 200 2.94 33.71 -5.41
N GLU A 201 3.93 33.19 -4.68
CA GLU A 201 4.69 32.01 -5.12
C GLU A 201 4.34 30.77 -4.28
N PRO A 202 3.44 29.89 -4.79
CA PRO A 202 3.05 28.69 -4.08
C PRO A 202 4.20 27.69 -4.11
N GLY A 203 4.87 27.51 -2.97
CA GLY A 203 5.84 26.45 -2.75
C GLY A 203 5.24 25.07 -2.96
N SER A 204 5.34 24.56 -4.20
CA SER A 204 5.42 23.16 -4.65
C SER A 204 4.73 22.14 -3.74
N CYS A 205 3.49 21.71 -4.01
CA CYS A 205 3.26 20.57 -4.91
C CYS A 205 1.83 20.52 -5.49
N TYR A 206 1.27 21.66 -5.90
CA TYR A 206 0.12 21.62 -6.80
C TYR A 206 0.64 21.51 -8.24
N MET A 207 0.87 20.26 -8.67
CA MET A 207 0.77 19.96 -10.10
C MET A 207 -0.57 20.52 -10.58
N GLY A 208 -0.58 21.19 -11.73
CA GLY A 208 -1.83 21.53 -12.38
C GLY A 208 -2.73 20.30 -12.40
N ALA A 209 -4.02 20.47 -12.07
CA ALA A 209 -4.94 19.36 -11.89
C ALA A 209 -4.98 18.38 -13.09
N ASP A 210 -4.51 18.84 -14.26
CA ASP A 210 -4.39 18.14 -15.53
C ASP A 210 -3.15 17.23 -15.67
N ASP A 211 -2.13 17.35 -14.81
CA ASP A 211 -0.91 16.52 -14.87
C ASP A 211 -0.97 15.30 -13.92
N VAL A 212 -2.04 15.15 -13.14
CA VAL A 212 -2.21 14.05 -12.18
C VAL A 212 -3.00 12.91 -12.81
N ARG A 213 -2.38 11.73 -12.89
CA ARG A 213 -2.97 10.47 -13.36
C ARG A 213 -3.41 9.60 -12.18
N VAL A 214 -4.59 9.00 -12.30
CA VAL A 214 -5.10 8.04 -11.31
C VAL A 214 -4.69 6.62 -11.69
N VAL A 215 -4.14 5.89 -10.74
CA VAL A 215 -3.71 4.49 -10.87
C VAL A 215 -4.55 3.62 -9.94
N ILE A 216 -5.08 2.53 -10.48
CA ILE A 216 -5.78 1.50 -9.71
C ILE A 216 -5.00 0.19 -9.78
N VAL A 217 -4.88 -0.47 -8.62
CA VAL A 217 -4.32 -1.82 -8.51
C VAL A 217 -5.37 -2.72 -7.85
N PRO A 218 -6.00 -3.64 -8.60
CA PRO A 218 -6.87 -4.65 -8.01
C PRO A 218 -6.08 -5.56 -7.07
N ILE A 219 -6.65 -5.84 -5.90
CA ILE A 219 -6.05 -6.75 -4.94
C ILE A 219 -6.53 -8.16 -5.28
N ARG A 220 -5.60 -9.08 -5.55
CA ARG A 220 -5.91 -10.47 -5.93
C ARG A 220 -5.17 -11.48 -5.07
N GLU A 221 -3.87 -11.27 -4.86
CA GLU A 221 -3.06 -12.16 -4.05
C GLU A 221 -1.99 -11.38 -3.29
N GLY A 222 -1.42 -12.02 -2.28
CA GLY A 222 -0.34 -11.43 -1.53
C GLY A 222 0.25 -12.36 -0.49
N ARG A 223 1.17 -11.80 0.26
CA ARG A 223 1.98 -12.47 1.27
C ARG A 223 1.99 -11.64 2.54
N ILE A 224 1.62 -12.26 3.64
CA ILE A 224 1.76 -11.70 4.99
C ILE A 224 3.09 -12.21 5.55
N ALA A 225 3.90 -11.32 6.12
CA ALA A 225 5.08 -11.67 6.87
C ALA A 225 5.00 -11.05 8.26
N ASP A 226 5.29 -11.83 9.29
CA ASP A 226 5.38 -11.35 10.67
C ASP A 226 6.82 -11.06 11.09
N TRP A 227 7.00 -10.33 12.18
CA TRP A 227 8.32 -10.03 12.74
C TRP A 227 9.04 -11.25 13.33
N LYS A 228 8.32 -12.37 13.53
CA LYS A 228 8.86 -13.62 14.07
C LYS A 228 9.40 -14.54 12.98
N GLY A 229 9.25 -14.17 11.71
CA GLY A 229 9.75 -14.92 10.55
C GLY A 229 8.71 -15.84 9.90
N SER A 230 7.45 -15.82 10.35
CA SER A 230 6.36 -16.59 9.71
C SER A 230 5.89 -15.89 8.44
N VAL A 231 5.59 -16.69 7.42
CA VAL A 231 5.11 -16.20 6.12
C VAL A 231 3.83 -16.94 5.73
N LYS A 232 2.83 -16.21 5.26
CA LYS A 232 1.55 -16.76 4.83
C LYS A 232 1.09 -16.14 3.52
N ASP A 233 0.99 -16.95 2.48
CA ASP A 233 0.43 -16.56 1.19
C ASP A 233 -1.09 -16.67 1.21
N TRP A 234 -1.75 -15.78 0.47
CA TRP A 234 -3.20 -15.76 0.30
C TRP A 234 -3.59 -15.37 -1.12
N VAL A 235 -4.73 -15.88 -1.58
CA VAL A 235 -5.32 -15.60 -2.89
C VAL A 235 -6.82 -15.38 -2.72
N LEU A 236 -7.32 -14.31 -3.33
CA LEU A 236 -8.74 -14.00 -3.44
C LEU A 236 -9.36 -14.78 -4.61
N VAL A 237 -10.41 -15.52 -4.33
CA VAL A 237 -11.19 -16.25 -5.32
C VAL A 237 -12.52 -15.54 -5.52
N ASN A 238 -12.82 -15.14 -6.76
CA ASN A 238 -14.16 -14.68 -7.10
C ASN A 238 -15.07 -15.91 -7.25
N GLU A 239 -16.14 -15.97 -6.47
CA GLU A 239 -17.12 -17.08 -6.55
C GLU A 239 -17.85 -17.10 -7.91
N ASP A 240 -17.90 -15.97 -8.62
CA ASP A 240 -18.57 -15.82 -9.91
C ASP A 240 -17.68 -16.08 -11.14
N ALA A 241 -16.38 -16.37 -10.95
CA ALA A 241 -15.47 -16.67 -12.05
C ALA A 241 -15.54 -18.18 -12.38
N PRO A 242 -15.77 -18.58 -13.65
CA PRO A 242 -15.72 -19.99 -14.01
C PRO A 242 -14.34 -20.55 -13.68
N SER A 243 -14.32 -21.68 -12.96
CA SER A 243 -13.09 -22.37 -12.57
C SER A 243 -12.32 -22.80 -13.82
N ILE A 244 -11.37 -21.98 -14.25
CA ILE A 244 -10.34 -22.42 -15.19
C ILE A 244 -9.48 -23.41 -14.42
N GLY A 245 -9.44 -24.64 -14.93
CA GLY A 245 -8.77 -25.78 -14.32
C GLY A 245 -7.34 -25.48 -13.90
N GLU A 246 -6.92 -26.17 -12.86
CA GLU A 246 -5.59 -26.13 -12.27
C GLU A 246 -4.51 -26.37 -13.32
N ASP A 247 -3.62 -25.38 -13.50
CA ASP A 247 -2.25 -25.63 -13.93
C ASP A 247 -1.30 -24.94 -12.94
N VAL A 248 -1.29 -25.47 -11.72
CA VAL A 248 -0.28 -25.17 -10.70
C VAL A 248 0.98 -25.93 -11.11
N SER A 249 1.80 -25.36 -12.00
CA SER A 249 3.23 -25.69 -12.15
C SER A 249 3.93 -24.82 -13.20
N THR A 250 4.02 -23.50 -13.02
CA THR A 250 5.12 -22.71 -13.63
C THR A 250 5.28 -21.33 -12.99
N ARG A 251 5.70 -21.29 -11.72
CA ARG A 251 6.58 -20.22 -11.28
C ARG A 251 8.01 -20.63 -11.67
N GLY A 252 8.52 -20.10 -12.79
CA GLY A 252 9.96 -20.10 -13.08
C GLY A 252 10.53 -21.17 -14.01
N ARG A 253 9.78 -21.74 -14.96
CA ARG A 253 10.37 -22.45 -16.11
C ARG A 253 10.09 -21.69 -17.39
N SER A 254 11.17 -21.26 -18.06
CA SER A 254 11.12 -20.87 -19.46
C SER A 254 10.43 -21.98 -20.26
N ASN A 255 9.49 -21.58 -21.11
CA ASN A 255 8.76 -22.45 -22.03
C ASN A 255 9.75 -23.20 -22.93
N GLY A 256 10.25 -24.36 -22.52
CA GLY A 256 10.82 -25.42 -23.39
C GLY A 256 11.80 -25.00 -24.50
N LEU A 257 12.42 -23.82 -24.40
CA LEU A 257 13.36 -23.32 -25.39
C LEU A 257 14.76 -23.76 -24.94
N PRO A 258 15.53 -24.43 -25.81
CA PRO A 258 16.87 -24.90 -25.46
C PRO A 258 17.73 -23.69 -25.07
N LEU A 259 18.35 -23.77 -23.89
CA LEU A 259 19.37 -22.82 -23.47
C LEU A 259 20.58 -23.01 -24.39
N VAL A 260 20.89 -21.97 -25.17
CA VAL A 260 22.14 -21.88 -25.94
C VAL A 260 23.27 -21.70 -24.93
N ASN A 261 23.77 -22.83 -24.42
CA ASN A 261 25.16 -23.06 -23.99
C ASN A 261 25.30 -24.45 -23.33
N GLY A 262 25.21 -25.49 -24.17
CA GLY A 262 26.12 -26.65 -24.16
C GLY A 262 26.48 -27.39 -22.86
N ILE A 263 25.69 -27.33 -21.78
CA ILE A 263 25.90 -28.17 -20.60
C ILE A 263 24.57 -28.89 -20.32
N MET A 264 24.59 -30.21 -20.50
CA MET A 264 23.53 -31.11 -20.00
C MET A 264 23.82 -31.47 -18.54
N ASP A 265 22.77 -31.81 -17.81
CA ASP A 265 22.83 -32.37 -16.44
C ASP A 265 23.80 -33.56 -16.34
#